data_AF-A0A4V2MT35-F1
#
_entry.id   AF-A0A4V2MT35-F1
#
_cell.length_a   1.000
_cell.length_b   1.000
_cell.length_c   1.000
_cell.angle_alpha   90.00
_cell.angle_beta   90.00
_cell.angle_gamma   90.00
#
_symmetry.space_group_name_H-M   'P 1'
#
loop_
_entity.id
_entity.type
_entity.pdbx_description
1 polymer ?
#
loop_
_entity_poly.entity_id
_entity_poly.type
_entity_poly.pdbx_seq_one_letter_code
_entity_poly.pdbx_strand_id
1 'polypeptide(L)'
;MEPIDATKPFGDGNAIYDFVEYDLPGKPELETVDMFGPYITETVDRSKLSKKQVLMNHPEIMNHIHDINSYYLLSFVAQDGDADLGYAKDAGLLKVGQQTGKTVTYLVKKGTNLHQLGIKAPELVASPSYFFKKWLTNLPEDGVLKQNLTVTAAFRHEKHRDTPAVLTGDLSTQNVHSGDYALIKFTTFNFGKLEYNNMKQAGFHVHVRNDLAWKEALAKGFSFPTSFPDNDQIEFIHWTGSLDYPTGQVLNQKVSTGIFLAKFGLKRPIIGAYVPSNSEKPLDSSDTNRPHTNSVTAPYDKNKYITIVIDAGPHAHLRYNGQNNRQFAFVVRKRTKRDTFAGIMAGVQILPEEGYVARGHHIALSNMSEEIKEGIYQENVVAADAANPNPDSSKQATDQDGWINDDELLGTSTGESQKPQTDKDSTEPNWISDDELLAPDDNLPTEGTLLPTQPSSTEEETSKPKKEIPSEKVYLGDEAQDEATIPAKDTNDSSDPTTSPLYVEESDDLLP
;
A
#
# COMPACT_ATOMS: atom_id res chain seq x y z
N MET A 1 -26.12 47.68 -20.51
CA MET A 1 -26.16 47.62 -19.03
C MET A 1 -25.25 48.73 -18.53
N GLU A 2 -25.62 49.38 -17.42
CA GLU A 2 -24.90 50.53 -16.84
C GLU A 2 -23.51 50.14 -16.31
N PRO A 3 -22.54 51.08 -16.29
CA PRO A 3 -21.26 50.88 -15.61
C PRO A 3 -21.46 50.74 -14.09
N ILE A 4 -20.62 49.96 -13.43
CA ILE A 4 -20.69 49.74 -11.98
C ILE A 4 -20.31 51.02 -11.23
N ASP A 5 -21.15 51.43 -10.27
CA ASP A 5 -20.97 52.62 -9.42
C ASP A 5 -20.20 52.27 -8.14
N ALA A 6 -18.95 52.76 -8.07
CA ALA A 6 -18.01 52.50 -6.98
C ALA A 6 -18.27 53.31 -5.69
N THR A 7 -19.30 54.15 -5.64
CA THR A 7 -19.61 54.99 -4.48
C THR A 7 -20.63 54.37 -3.51
N LYS A 8 -21.20 53.21 -3.84
CA LYS A 8 -22.16 52.51 -2.96
C LYS A 8 -21.44 51.64 -1.93
N PRO A 9 -21.80 51.74 -0.63
CA PRO A 9 -21.24 50.86 0.38
C PRO A 9 -21.61 49.40 0.06
N PHE A 10 -20.63 48.51 0.20
CA PHE A 10 -20.80 47.06 0.10
C PHE A 10 -21.78 46.64 1.21
N GLY A 11 -23.06 46.53 0.86
CA GLY A 11 -24.15 46.38 1.81
C GLY A 11 -24.28 44.97 2.35
N ASP A 12 -24.50 44.88 3.66
CA ASP A 12 -24.91 43.68 4.38
C ASP A 12 -26.15 43.05 3.72
N GLY A 13 -26.02 41.79 3.31
CA GLY A 13 -27.09 40.82 3.10
C GLY A 13 -28.34 41.29 2.35
N ASN A 14 -28.46 40.83 1.10
CA ASN A 14 -29.65 40.81 0.22
C ASN A 14 -29.62 41.77 -0.98
N ALA A 15 -28.69 41.55 -1.92
CA ALA A 15 -28.93 41.54 -3.38
C ALA A 15 -27.62 41.36 -4.17
N ILE A 16 -27.41 40.14 -4.71
CA ILE A 16 -26.65 39.81 -5.93
C ILE A 16 -25.19 40.30 -6.06
N TYR A 17 -24.46 40.50 -4.97
CA TYR A 17 -22.98 40.50 -5.00
C TYR A 17 -22.40 39.81 -3.77
N ASP A 18 -22.98 38.67 -3.39
CA ASP A 18 -22.23 37.71 -2.60
C ASP A 18 -21.20 37.08 -3.54
N PHE A 19 -19.95 37.51 -3.42
CA PHE A 19 -18.79 36.84 -4.01
C PHE A 19 -18.58 35.49 -3.32
N VAL A 20 -19.54 34.59 -3.47
CA VAL A 20 -19.29 33.19 -3.19
C VAL A 20 -18.42 32.68 -4.33
N GLU A 21 -17.28 32.08 -4.02
CA GLU A 21 -16.30 31.51 -4.96
C GLU A 21 -16.85 30.28 -5.72
N TYR A 22 -18.10 30.31 -6.15
CA TYR A 22 -18.58 29.39 -7.16
C TYR A 22 -18.06 29.86 -8.52
N ASP A 23 -17.56 28.94 -9.33
CA ASP A 23 -17.21 29.17 -10.73
C ASP A 23 -18.49 29.42 -11.55
N LEU A 24 -19.10 30.59 -11.32
CA LEU A 24 -20.28 31.04 -12.04
C LEU A 24 -19.93 31.21 -13.52
N PRO A 25 -20.87 30.91 -14.44
CA PRO A 25 -20.57 30.77 -15.86
C PRO A 25 -19.91 32.00 -16.50
N GLY A 26 -20.18 33.21 -16.00
CA GLY A 26 -19.64 34.46 -16.55
C GLY A 26 -20.13 34.73 -17.98
N LYS A 27 -19.67 35.81 -18.59
CA LYS A 27 -19.91 36.18 -19.99
C LYS A 27 -18.61 36.60 -20.68
N PRO A 28 -17.67 35.67 -20.91
CA PRO A 28 -16.35 35.98 -21.46
C PRO A 28 -16.42 36.66 -22.83
N GLU A 29 -17.48 36.45 -23.62
CA GLU A 29 -17.70 37.13 -24.90
C GLU A 29 -17.81 38.66 -24.79
N LEU A 30 -18.13 39.20 -23.61
CA LEU A 30 -18.21 40.64 -23.37
C LEU A 30 -16.86 41.25 -22.98
N GLU A 31 -15.90 40.43 -22.56
CA GLU A 31 -14.59 40.91 -22.09
C GLU A 31 -13.66 41.21 -23.26
N THR A 32 -13.01 42.37 -23.20
CA THR A 32 -12.05 42.82 -24.21
C THR A 32 -10.59 42.56 -23.84
N VAL A 33 -10.33 42.29 -22.55
CA VAL A 33 -8.98 42.03 -22.03
C VAL A 33 -8.87 40.56 -21.65
N ASP A 34 -7.90 39.86 -22.25
CA ASP A 34 -7.73 38.43 -22.04
C ASP A 34 -7.01 38.08 -20.73
N MET A 35 -6.25 39.01 -20.16
CA MET A 35 -5.46 38.81 -18.95
C MET A 35 -5.20 40.11 -18.18
N PHE A 36 -5.25 40.03 -16.85
CA PHE A 36 -4.69 41.03 -15.93
C PHE A 36 -3.61 40.41 -15.04
N GLY A 37 -2.63 41.22 -14.64
CA GLY A 37 -1.42 40.80 -13.90
C GLY A 37 -0.15 40.81 -14.76
N PRO A 38 1.00 40.35 -14.23
CA PRO A 38 1.17 39.71 -12.92
C PRO A 38 0.97 40.66 -11.74
N TYR A 39 0.28 40.20 -10.70
CA TYR A 39 0.21 40.86 -9.40
C TYR A 39 1.07 40.12 -8.40
N ILE A 40 2.10 40.79 -7.90
CA ILE A 40 3.08 40.18 -6.98
C ILE A 40 2.80 40.66 -5.56
N THR A 41 2.74 39.71 -4.61
CA THR A 41 2.45 39.99 -3.20
C THR A 41 3.33 39.15 -2.28
N GLU A 42 3.51 39.61 -1.05
CA GLU A 42 4.28 38.91 -0.01
C GLU A 42 3.45 37.91 0.83
N THR A 43 2.18 37.69 0.48
CA THR A 43 1.32 36.77 1.21
C THR A 43 1.36 35.36 0.63
N VAL A 44 1.45 34.35 1.48
CA VAL A 44 1.22 32.93 1.15
C VAL A 44 -0.20 32.47 1.53
N ASP A 45 -0.95 33.33 2.22
CA ASP A 45 -2.32 33.03 2.67
C ASP A 45 -3.28 33.00 1.49
N ARG A 46 -3.73 31.78 1.15
CA ARG A 46 -4.64 31.52 0.04
C ARG A 46 -6.00 32.19 0.21
N SER A 47 -6.45 32.44 1.44
CA SER A 47 -7.72 33.15 1.67
C SER A 47 -7.67 34.61 1.20
N LYS A 48 -6.46 35.17 1.11
CA LYS A 48 -6.19 36.50 0.55
C LYS A 48 -5.95 36.47 -0.97
N LEU A 49 -5.99 35.29 -1.59
CA LEU A 49 -5.86 35.10 -3.04
C LEU A 49 -7.25 34.86 -3.65
N SER A 50 -8.14 35.83 -3.47
CA SER A 50 -9.48 35.80 -4.07
C SER A 50 -9.63 36.89 -5.12
N LYS A 51 -10.56 36.72 -6.07
CA LYS A 51 -10.87 37.75 -7.07
C LYS A 51 -11.26 39.08 -6.41
N LYS A 52 -12.00 39.00 -5.29
CA LYS A 52 -12.36 40.18 -4.47
C LYS A 52 -11.11 40.91 -3.98
N GLN A 53 -10.15 40.19 -3.41
CA GLN A 53 -8.93 40.83 -2.89
C GLN A 53 -8.08 41.43 -4.02
N VAL A 54 -7.99 40.76 -5.17
CA VAL A 54 -7.30 41.32 -6.36
C VAL A 54 -7.95 42.63 -6.77
N LEU A 55 -9.27 42.69 -6.89
CA LEU A 55 -9.98 43.92 -7.26
C LEU A 55 -9.81 45.02 -6.20
N MET A 56 -9.88 44.70 -4.91
CA MET A 56 -9.67 45.67 -3.84
C MET A 56 -8.26 46.28 -3.85
N ASN A 57 -7.24 45.46 -4.15
CA ASN A 57 -5.85 45.90 -4.20
C ASN A 57 -5.49 46.61 -5.51
N HIS A 58 -6.24 46.32 -6.58
CA HIS A 58 -6.03 46.84 -7.93
C HIS A 58 -7.31 47.50 -8.46
N PRO A 59 -7.79 48.60 -7.85
CA PRO A 59 -9.03 49.25 -8.28
C PRO A 59 -8.97 49.75 -9.73
N GLU A 60 -7.78 49.96 -10.29
CA GLU A 60 -7.58 50.42 -11.67
C GLU A 60 -8.15 49.46 -12.72
N ILE A 61 -8.20 48.14 -12.45
CA ILE A 61 -8.72 47.18 -13.43
C ILE A 61 -10.24 47.04 -13.42
N MET A 62 -10.92 47.55 -12.38
CA MET A 62 -12.38 47.47 -12.28
C MET A 62 -13.06 48.12 -13.50
N ASN A 63 -12.48 49.18 -14.05
CA ASN A 63 -13.00 49.88 -15.23
C ASN A 63 -12.84 49.08 -16.54
N HIS A 64 -12.06 48.01 -16.53
CA HIS A 64 -11.75 47.18 -17.69
C HIS A 64 -12.41 45.80 -17.66
N ILE A 65 -13.14 45.49 -16.59
CA ILE A 65 -13.80 44.20 -16.38
C ILE A 65 -15.31 44.42 -16.45
N HIS A 66 -15.99 43.74 -17.39
CA HIS A 66 -17.45 43.79 -17.47
C HIS A 66 -18.11 42.83 -16.48
N ASP A 67 -17.57 41.62 -16.34
CA ASP A 67 -18.00 40.56 -15.42
C ASP A 67 -16.79 39.78 -14.91
N ILE A 68 -16.47 39.94 -13.63
CA ILE A 68 -15.35 39.24 -12.97
C ILE A 68 -15.48 37.71 -13.00
N ASN A 69 -16.69 37.16 -13.17
CA ASN A 69 -16.92 35.73 -13.30
C ASN A 69 -16.48 35.18 -14.67
N SER A 70 -16.21 36.06 -15.64
CA SER A 70 -15.59 35.74 -16.92
C SER A 70 -14.10 35.41 -16.82
N TYR A 71 -13.50 35.50 -15.63
CA TYR A 71 -12.09 35.24 -15.38
C TYR A 71 -11.89 34.11 -14.38
N TYR A 72 -10.87 33.27 -14.60
CA TYR A 72 -10.30 32.39 -13.58
C TYR A 72 -9.11 33.06 -12.90
N LEU A 73 -8.92 32.75 -11.63
CA LEU A 73 -7.72 33.13 -10.90
C LEU A 73 -6.63 32.08 -11.14
N LEU A 74 -5.45 32.50 -11.59
CA LEU A 74 -4.24 31.67 -11.63
C LEU A 74 -3.20 32.27 -10.70
N SER A 75 -2.92 31.58 -9.60
CA SER A 75 -1.94 32.03 -8.60
C SER A 75 -0.79 31.04 -8.49
N PHE A 76 0.43 31.53 -8.59
CA PHE A 76 1.64 30.81 -8.21
C PHE A 76 2.03 31.22 -6.80
N VAL A 77 2.32 30.27 -5.92
CA VAL A 77 2.65 30.54 -4.50
C VAL A 77 3.95 29.84 -4.14
N ALA A 78 4.92 30.57 -3.58
CA ALA A 78 6.08 29.98 -2.91
C ALA A 78 5.67 29.53 -1.51
N GLN A 79 5.68 28.23 -1.26
CA GLN A 79 5.34 27.69 0.06
C GLN A 79 6.39 28.11 1.09
N ASP A 80 5.94 28.51 2.27
CA ASP A 80 6.82 28.74 3.41
C ASP A 80 7.50 27.43 3.86
N GLY A 81 8.63 27.57 4.55
CA GLY A 81 9.35 26.44 5.12
C GLY A 81 8.51 25.70 6.16
N ASP A 82 8.85 24.43 6.39
CA ASP A 82 8.15 23.57 7.35
C ASP A 82 8.39 24.07 8.79
N ALA A 83 7.56 25.01 9.25
CA ALA A 83 7.71 25.68 10.54
C ALA A 83 7.62 24.71 11.72
N ASP A 84 6.90 23.60 11.57
CA ASP A 84 6.79 22.53 12.56
C ASP A 84 8.13 21.84 12.84
N LEU A 85 9.10 21.97 11.93
CA LEU A 85 10.47 21.49 12.09
C LEU A 85 11.43 22.58 12.59
N GLY A 86 10.90 23.74 13.01
CA GLY A 86 11.64 24.86 13.56
C GLY A 86 12.41 25.70 12.53
N TYR A 87 12.15 25.52 11.24
CA TYR A 87 12.85 26.31 10.21
C TYR A 87 12.21 27.68 9.97
N ALA A 88 13.02 28.60 9.44
CA ALA A 88 12.56 29.92 9.03
C ALA A 88 11.45 29.82 7.98
N LYS A 89 10.37 30.59 8.14
CA LYS A 89 9.23 30.57 7.22
C LYS A 89 9.57 31.09 5.82
N ASP A 90 10.68 31.79 5.64
CA ASP A 90 11.09 32.33 4.36
C ASP A 90 11.91 31.34 3.51
N ALA A 91 11.26 30.33 2.91
CA ALA A 91 11.94 29.29 2.14
C ALA A 91 12.32 29.69 0.70
N GLY A 92 11.66 30.71 0.15
CA GLY A 92 11.93 31.22 -1.18
C GLY A 92 10.86 32.18 -1.69
N LEU A 93 11.14 32.76 -2.85
CA LEU A 93 10.35 33.75 -3.56
C LEU A 93 10.12 33.34 -5.02
N LEU A 94 9.09 33.92 -5.62
CA LEU A 94 8.80 33.88 -7.04
C LEU A 94 9.26 35.19 -7.68
N LYS A 95 9.80 35.10 -8.89
CA LYS A 95 10.32 36.25 -9.64
C LYS A 95 9.69 36.32 -11.02
N VAL A 96 9.20 37.50 -11.37
CA VAL A 96 8.68 37.83 -12.70
C VAL A 96 9.31 39.15 -13.14
N GLY A 97 10.16 39.08 -14.17
CA GLY A 97 10.97 40.23 -14.59
C GLY A 97 11.92 40.68 -13.47
N GLN A 98 11.77 41.93 -13.03
CA GLN A 98 12.58 42.54 -11.97
C GLN A 98 11.92 42.44 -10.58
N GLN A 99 10.67 42.00 -10.51
CA GLN A 99 9.89 41.97 -9.26
C GLN A 99 9.94 40.57 -8.64
N THR A 100 10.01 40.53 -7.31
CA THR A 100 9.99 39.30 -6.50
C THR A 100 8.89 39.37 -5.46
N GLY A 101 8.35 38.23 -5.06
CA GLY A 101 7.44 38.11 -3.92
C GLY A 101 6.99 36.67 -3.69
N LYS A 102 6.18 36.44 -2.66
CA LYS A 102 5.68 35.11 -2.29
C LYS A 102 4.62 34.56 -3.23
N THR A 103 3.79 35.42 -3.81
CA THR A 103 2.71 35.01 -4.70
C THR A 103 2.66 35.86 -5.95
N VAL A 104 2.44 35.22 -7.10
CA VAL A 104 2.18 35.86 -8.40
C VAL A 104 0.80 35.46 -8.86
N THR A 105 -0.10 36.43 -9.04
CA THR A 105 -1.50 36.18 -9.42
C THR A 105 -1.85 36.81 -10.76
N TYR A 106 -2.63 36.09 -11.56
CA TYR A 106 -3.22 36.53 -12.81
C TYR A 106 -4.74 36.33 -12.76
N LEU A 107 -5.49 37.24 -13.40
CA LEU A 107 -6.86 36.99 -13.81
C LEU A 107 -6.83 36.63 -15.29
N VAL A 108 -7.21 35.39 -15.62
CA VAL A 108 -7.18 34.86 -16.98
C VAL A 108 -8.61 34.67 -17.46
N LYS A 109 -8.95 35.29 -18.59
CA LYS A 109 -10.28 35.17 -19.18
C LYS A 109 -10.60 33.70 -19.50
N LYS A 110 -11.84 33.29 -19.23
CA LYS A 110 -12.32 31.93 -19.46
C LYS A 110 -12.22 31.57 -20.95
N GLY A 111 -11.68 30.39 -21.22
CA GLY A 111 -11.47 29.89 -22.59
C GLY A 111 -10.17 30.36 -23.25
N THR A 112 -9.42 31.28 -22.63
CA THR A 112 -8.13 31.74 -23.15
C THR A 112 -7.03 30.70 -22.91
N ASN A 113 -6.18 30.50 -23.90
CA ASN A 113 -5.04 29.57 -23.79
C ASN A 113 -3.83 30.26 -23.15
N LEU A 114 -3.33 29.71 -22.04
CA LEU A 114 -2.18 30.23 -21.27
C LEU A 114 -0.91 30.35 -22.12
N HIS A 115 -0.69 29.45 -23.08
CA HIS A 115 0.49 29.50 -23.94
C HIS A 115 0.48 30.70 -24.89
N GLN A 116 -0.71 31.11 -25.36
CA GLN A 116 -0.87 32.30 -26.21
C GLN A 116 -0.62 33.58 -25.42
N LEU A 117 -0.97 33.59 -24.13
CA LEU A 117 -0.67 34.68 -23.20
C LEU A 117 0.80 34.73 -22.76
N GLY A 118 1.61 33.73 -23.13
CA GLY A 118 3.00 33.63 -22.71
C GLY A 118 3.18 33.36 -21.21
N ILE A 119 2.12 32.97 -20.49
CA ILE A 119 2.18 32.65 -19.07
C ILE A 119 2.98 31.37 -18.88
N LYS A 120 4.01 31.45 -18.04
CA LYS A 120 4.84 30.34 -17.60
C LYS A 120 4.95 30.36 -16.09
N ALA A 121 5.39 29.25 -15.51
CA ALA A 121 5.79 29.24 -14.10
C ALA A 121 6.86 30.33 -13.85
N PRO A 122 6.72 31.16 -12.80
CA PRO A 122 7.71 32.17 -12.45
C PRO A 122 9.11 31.58 -12.21
N GLU A 123 10.13 32.43 -12.33
CA GLU A 123 11.48 32.08 -11.87
C GLU A 123 11.46 31.92 -10.35
N LEU A 124 12.25 30.99 -9.82
CA LEU A 124 12.28 30.64 -8.41
C LEU A 124 13.57 31.15 -7.79
N VAL A 125 13.46 31.84 -6.66
CA VAL A 125 14.60 32.32 -5.88
C VAL A 125 14.53 31.66 -4.52
N ALA A 126 15.27 30.58 -4.32
CA ALA A 126 15.33 29.91 -3.03
C ALA A 126 16.13 30.76 -2.02
N SER A 127 15.66 30.80 -0.78
CA SER A 127 16.40 31.44 0.31
C SER A 127 17.66 30.64 0.66
N PRO A 128 18.65 31.25 1.33
CA PRO A 128 19.79 30.51 1.86
C PRO A 128 19.34 29.31 2.69
N SER A 129 20.02 28.16 2.53
CA SER A 129 19.67 26.89 3.18
C SER A 129 18.38 26.23 2.70
N TYR A 130 17.77 26.70 1.61
CA TYR A 130 16.64 26.05 0.96
C TYR A 130 16.94 25.74 -0.52
N PHE A 131 16.21 24.76 -1.05
CA PHE A 131 16.17 24.46 -2.47
C PHE A 131 14.76 24.25 -2.96
N PHE A 132 14.53 24.55 -4.23
CA PHE A 132 13.28 24.22 -4.89
C PHE A 132 13.17 22.70 -5.08
N LYS A 133 12.13 22.10 -4.48
CA LYS A 133 11.88 20.66 -4.61
C LYS A 133 11.06 20.36 -5.86
N LYS A 134 9.86 20.92 -5.96
CA LYS A 134 8.91 20.68 -7.05
C LYS A 134 7.74 21.65 -7.02
N TRP A 135 7.02 21.73 -8.13
CA TRP A 135 5.65 22.24 -8.15
C TRP A 135 4.70 21.16 -7.64
N LEU A 136 3.77 21.52 -6.75
CA LEU A 136 2.77 20.60 -6.20
C LEU A 136 1.62 20.33 -7.16
N THR A 137 1.43 21.21 -8.15
CA THR A 137 0.37 21.12 -9.16
C THR A 137 0.94 21.59 -10.49
N ASN A 138 0.64 20.90 -11.57
CA ASN A 138 1.06 21.29 -12.91
C ASN A 138 0.05 22.26 -13.52
N LEU A 139 0.53 23.12 -14.42
CA LEU A 139 -0.36 23.83 -15.32
C LEU A 139 -1.08 22.83 -16.25
N PRO A 140 -2.30 23.13 -16.70
CA PRO A 140 -3.03 22.27 -17.62
C PRO A 140 -2.25 22.09 -18.93
N GLU A 141 -2.14 20.84 -19.41
CA GLU A 141 -1.36 20.50 -20.61
C GLU A 141 -1.95 21.08 -21.90
N ASP A 142 -3.28 21.22 -21.97
CA ASP A 142 -3.97 21.88 -23.08
C ASP A 142 -3.86 23.41 -23.01
N GLY A 143 -3.27 23.94 -21.93
CA GLY A 143 -3.12 25.36 -21.67
C GLY A 143 -4.43 26.06 -21.33
N VAL A 144 -5.53 25.37 -21.02
CA VAL A 144 -6.83 26.00 -20.71
C VAL A 144 -7.23 25.73 -19.27
N LEU A 145 -7.45 26.81 -18.51
CA LEU A 145 -7.98 26.72 -17.15
C LEU A 145 -9.46 26.30 -17.18
N LYS A 146 -9.82 25.36 -16.31
CA LYS A 146 -11.20 24.89 -16.13
C LYS A 146 -11.84 25.40 -14.83
N GLN A 147 -11.02 25.93 -13.94
CA GLN A 147 -11.38 26.47 -12.63
C GLN A 147 -10.24 27.39 -12.16
N ASN A 148 -10.48 28.13 -11.07
CA ASN A 148 -9.39 28.81 -10.37
C ASN A 148 -8.28 27.80 -9.99
N LEU A 149 -7.03 28.17 -10.19
CA LEU A 149 -5.89 27.29 -10.00
C LEU A 149 -4.81 27.95 -9.16
N THR A 150 -4.43 27.29 -8.06
CA THR A 150 -3.24 27.64 -7.30
C THR A 150 -2.13 26.62 -7.56
N VAL A 151 -1.02 27.08 -8.10
CA VAL A 151 0.19 26.30 -8.36
C VAL A 151 1.23 26.62 -7.31
N THR A 152 1.54 25.66 -6.43
CA THR A 152 2.45 25.90 -5.30
C THR A 152 3.86 25.36 -5.57
N ALA A 153 4.87 26.21 -5.43
CA ALA A 153 6.28 25.81 -5.39
C ALA A 153 6.62 25.33 -3.98
N ALA A 154 6.97 24.06 -3.85
CA ALA A 154 7.47 23.51 -2.61
C ALA A 154 8.98 23.69 -2.53
N PHE A 155 9.43 24.34 -1.46
CA PHE A 155 10.83 24.44 -1.09
C PHE A 155 11.13 23.45 0.04
N ARG A 156 12.39 23.02 0.14
CA ARG A 156 12.87 22.16 1.22
C ARG A 156 14.19 22.67 1.75
N HIS A 157 14.42 22.48 3.04
CA HIS A 157 15.69 22.79 3.66
C HIS A 157 16.81 21.90 3.08
N GLU A 158 17.98 22.47 2.82
CA GLU A 158 19.15 21.81 2.19
C GLU A 158 19.56 20.51 2.89
N LYS A 159 19.42 20.48 4.22
CA LYS A 159 19.66 19.28 5.04
C LYS A 159 18.85 18.04 4.61
N HIS A 160 17.76 18.23 3.86
CA HIS A 160 16.90 17.15 3.38
C HIS A 160 17.17 16.73 1.92
N ARG A 161 18.06 17.42 1.20
CA ARG A 161 18.35 17.16 -0.22
C ARG A 161 18.81 15.71 -0.47
N ASP A 162 19.78 15.27 0.32
CA ASP A 162 20.49 13.99 0.14
C ASP A 162 20.11 12.97 1.21
N THR A 163 18.83 12.93 1.58
CA THR A 163 18.33 11.92 2.52
C THR A 163 18.25 10.53 1.86
N PRO A 164 18.42 9.44 2.64
CA PRO A 164 18.47 8.08 2.10
C PRO A 164 17.23 7.72 1.28
N ALA A 165 17.39 6.88 0.24
CA ALA A 165 16.25 6.47 -0.58
C ALA A 165 15.22 5.62 0.17
N VAL A 166 15.68 4.87 1.18
CA VAL A 166 14.92 3.89 1.92
C VAL A 166 15.27 4.01 3.39
N LEU A 167 14.25 4.07 4.24
CA LEU A 167 14.37 4.11 5.69
C LEU A 167 13.47 3.05 6.31
N THR A 168 13.97 2.43 7.39
CA THR A 168 13.22 1.48 8.19
C THR A 168 13.15 1.99 9.63
N GLY A 169 12.04 1.74 10.32
CA GLY A 169 11.82 2.23 11.68
C GLY A 169 11.16 3.61 11.75
N ASP A 170 11.27 4.22 12.94
CA ASP A 170 10.62 5.50 13.26
C ASP A 170 11.35 6.69 12.61
N LEU A 171 10.63 7.44 11.78
CA LEU A 171 11.15 8.64 11.13
C LEU A 171 11.37 9.79 12.12
N SER A 172 10.76 9.79 13.31
CA SER A 172 10.94 10.85 14.31
C SER A 172 12.40 10.95 14.78
N THR A 173 13.11 9.82 14.77
CA THR A 173 14.53 9.72 15.13
C THR A 173 15.46 10.05 13.97
N GLN A 174 14.91 10.20 12.76
CA GLN A 174 15.65 10.40 11.53
C GLN A 174 15.59 11.89 11.16
N ASN A 175 16.72 12.49 10.78
CA ASN A 175 16.78 13.91 10.39
C ASN A 175 16.21 14.15 8.98
N VAL A 176 14.97 13.71 8.74
CA VAL A 176 14.33 13.67 7.42
C VAL A 176 12.93 14.27 7.50
N HIS A 177 12.44 14.76 6.36
CA HIS A 177 11.08 15.27 6.26
C HIS A 177 10.11 14.14 5.87
N SER A 178 9.14 13.80 6.73
CA SER A 178 8.21 12.66 6.52
C SER A 178 7.44 12.75 5.20
N GLY A 179 7.00 13.95 4.80
CA GLY A 179 6.32 14.20 3.51
C GLY A 179 7.17 13.95 2.25
N ASP A 180 8.45 13.63 2.40
CA ASP A 180 9.33 13.25 1.30
C ASP A 180 9.34 11.73 1.05
N TYR A 181 8.68 10.95 1.92
CA TYR A 181 8.62 9.51 1.86
C TYR A 181 7.18 9.02 1.69
N ALA A 182 7.03 7.94 0.96
CA ALA A 182 5.85 7.10 0.94
C ALA A 182 6.00 6.01 2.01
N LEU A 183 4.98 5.81 2.84
CA LEU A 183 4.94 4.72 3.79
C LEU A 183 4.40 3.47 3.10
N ILE A 184 5.24 2.45 2.97
CA ILE A 184 4.87 1.15 2.42
C ILE A 184 4.73 0.16 3.58
N LYS A 185 3.54 -0.41 3.71
CA LYS A 185 3.27 -1.45 4.70
C LYS A 185 3.26 -2.81 4.02
N PHE A 186 4.09 -3.71 4.49
CA PHE A 186 4.07 -5.12 4.10
C PHE A 186 3.48 -5.92 5.24
N THR A 187 2.52 -6.79 4.97
CA THR A 187 1.91 -7.63 6.00
C THR A 187 1.44 -8.97 5.42
N THR A 188 1.13 -9.94 6.27
CA THR A 188 0.56 -11.23 5.90
C THR A 188 -0.89 -11.34 6.39
N PHE A 189 -1.75 -12.04 5.64
CA PHE A 189 -3.08 -12.43 6.11
C PHE A 189 -3.11 -13.94 6.28
N ASN A 190 -3.13 -14.40 7.54
CA ASN A 190 -3.14 -15.79 7.98
C ASN A 190 -2.01 -16.64 7.41
N PHE A 191 -1.30 -17.34 8.30
CA PHE A 191 -0.18 -18.19 7.96
C PHE A 191 1.02 -17.44 7.36
N GLY A 192 2.20 -17.85 7.76
CA GLY A 192 3.45 -17.33 7.25
C GLY A 192 3.83 -15.96 7.80
N LYS A 193 5.09 -15.65 7.52
CA LYS A 193 5.79 -14.43 7.88
C LYS A 193 6.39 -13.83 6.63
N LEU A 194 6.86 -12.60 6.76
CA LEU A 194 7.74 -11.97 5.81
C LEU A 194 9.14 -11.96 6.38
N GLU A 195 10.13 -12.07 5.50
CA GLU A 195 11.53 -11.89 5.82
C GLU A 195 12.05 -10.60 5.17
N TYR A 196 12.61 -9.72 5.97
CA TYR A 196 13.19 -8.46 5.51
C TYR A 196 14.37 -8.07 6.41
N ASN A 197 15.52 -7.76 5.81
CA ASN A 197 16.77 -7.46 6.53
C ASN A 197 17.10 -8.49 7.64
N ASN A 198 17.00 -9.79 7.31
CA ASN A 198 17.23 -10.93 8.20
C ASN A 198 16.28 -11.04 9.41
N MET A 199 15.20 -10.25 9.46
CA MET A 199 14.14 -10.38 10.45
C MET A 199 12.93 -11.10 9.86
N LYS A 200 12.28 -11.95 10.65
CA LYS A 200 11.07 -12.70 10.25
C LYS A 200 9.89 -12.34 11.14
N GLN A 201 8.87 -11.71 10.58
CA GLN A 201 7.67 -11.28 11.32
C GLN A 201 6.46 -11.09 10.40
N ALA A 202 5.29 -10.87 10.98
CA ALA A 202 4.03 -10.76 10.24
C ALA A 202 3.91 -9.47 9.39
N GLY A 203 4.76 -8.46 9.64
CA GLY A 203 4.74 -7.25 8.83
C GLY A 203 5.94 -6.32 9.03
N PHE A 204 6.12 -5.42 8.07
CA PHE A 204 7.17 -4.42 8.04
C PHE A 204 6.61 -3.07 7.56
N HIS A 205 7.18 -2.00 8.09
CA HIS A 205 6.96 -0.64 7.59
C HIS A 205 8.27 -0.13 7.00
N VAL A 206 8.20 0.31 5.74
CA VAL A 206 9.35 0.88 5.04
C VAL A 206 8.95 2.22 4.46
N HIS A 207 9.79 3.22 4.71
CA HIS A 207 9.64 4.54 4.12
C HIS A 207 10.54 4.63 2.90
N VAL A 208 9.95 4.93 1.74
CA VAL A 208 10.70 5.02 0.47
C VAL A 208 10.48 6.41 -0.11
N ARG A 209 11.54 7.07 -0.57
CA ARG A 209 11.45 8.41 -1.17
C ARG A 209 10.40 8.47 -2.29
N ASN A 210 9.45 9.39 -2.17
CA ASN A 210 8.27 9.47 -3.05
C ASN A 210 8.52 10.18 -4.39
N ASP A 211 9.72 10.74 -4.57
CA ASP A 211 10.17 11.29 -5.85
C ASP A 211 10.75 10.22 -6.78
N LEU A 212 11.13 9.05 -6.25
CA LEU A 212 11.69 7.93 -7.00
C LEU A 212 10.60 7.07 -7.64
N ALA A 213 10.91 6.50 -8.81
CA ALA A 213 10.20 5.35 -9.35
C ALA A 213 10.58 4.06 -8.61
N TRP A 214 9.71 3.04 -8.63
CA TRP A 214 9.99 1.73 -8.03
C TRP A 214 11.31 1.12 -8.53
N LYS A 215 11.60 1.24 -9.83
CA LYS A 215 12.87 0.76 -10.43
C LYS A 215 14.09 1.46 -9.83
N GLU A 216 13.99 2.75 -9.54
CA GLU A 216 15.07 3.55 -8.97
C GLU A 216 15.24 3.25 -7.48
N ALA A 217 14.15 3.07 -6.74
CA ALA A 217 14.19 2.66 -5.34
C ALA A 217 14.92 1.31 -5.20
N LEU A 218 14.60 0.33 -6.05
CA LEU A 218 15.28 -0.97 -6.09
C LEU A 218 16.79 -0.82 -6.36
N ALA A 219 17.17 0.01 -7.34
CA ALA A 219 18.58 0.27 -7.64
C ALA A 219 19.31 0.97 -6.48
N LYS A 220 18.59 1.71 -5.64
CA LYS A 220 19.10 2.42 -4.45
C LYS A 220 18.98 1.61 -3.16
N GLY A 221 18.86 0.28 -3.26
CA GLY A 221 18.94 -0.64 -2.12
C GLY A 221 17.60 -0.99 -1.48
N PHE A 222 16.46 -0.55 -2.03
CA PHE A 222 15.18 -1.12 -1.65
C PHE A 222 15.11 -2.59 -2.10
N SER A 223 14.51 -3.43 -1.28
CA SER A 223 14.13 -4.79 -1.65
C SER A 223 12.72 -5.07 -1.13
N PHE A 224 11.98 -5.93 -1.84
CA PHE A 224 10.71 -6.42 -1.31
C PHE A 224 10.98 -7.48 -0.25
N PRO A 225 10.21 -7.52 0.85
CA PRO A 225 10.24 -8.65 1.76
C PRO A 225 9.98 -9.97 1.02
N THR A 226 10.66 -11.04 1.44
CA THR A 226 10.44 -12.37 0.90
C THR A 226 9.37 -13.09 1.72
N SER A 227 8.54 -13.91 1.08
CA SER A 227 7.52 -14.70 1.77
C SER A 227 8.16 -15.88 2.51
N PHE A 228 7.76 -16.13 3.76
CA PHE A 228 8.24 -17.24 4.57
C PHE A 228 7.05 -18.03 5.16
N PRO A 229 6.59 -19.12 4.51
CA PRO A 229 5.52 -19.97 5.05
C PRO A 229 5.84 -20.51 6.44
N ASP A 230 4.84 -20.69 7.31
CA ASP A 230 5.07 -21.17 8.69
C ASP A 230 5.55 -22.62 8.75
N ASN A 231 5.16 -23.43 7.77
CA ASN A 231 5.56 -24.83 7.64
C ASN A 231 5.43 -25.29 6.17
N ASP A 232 5.76 -26.55 5.91
CA ASP A 232 5.75 -27.18 4.59
C ASP A 232 4.35 -27.39 3.99
N GLN A 233 3.30 -27.33 4.81
CA GLN A 233 1.89 -27.41 4.42
C GLN A 233 1.30 -26.06 4.01
N ILE A 234 2.05 -24.98 4.13
CA ILE A 234 1.66 -23.64 3.68
C ILE A 234 2.49 -23.23 2.48
N GLU A 235 1.86 -22.52 1.53
CA GLU A 235 2.55 -21.90 0.41
C GLU A 235 2.13 -20.44 0.25
N PHE A 236 3.07 -19.64 -0.25
CA PHE A 236 2.75 -18.30 -0.74
C PHE A 236 1.93 -18.41 -2.03
N ILE A 237 0.88 -17.59 -2.13
CA ILE A 237 0.01 -17.53 -3.31
C ILE A 237 0.38 -16.33 -4.18
N HIS A 238 0.17 -15.11 -3.67
CA HIS A 238 0.51 -13.86 -4.35
C HIS A 238 0.45 -12.67 -3.39
N TRP A 239 0.94 -11.51 -3.85
CA TRP A 239 0.73 -10.22 -3.21
C TRP A 239 -0.61 -9.62 -3.65
N THR A 240 -1.37 -9.09 -2.70
CA THR A 240 -2.56 -8.26 -2.90
C THR A 240 -2.39 -6.95 -2.12
N GLY A 241 -3.43 -6.11 -2.03
CA GLY A 241 -3.41 -4.90 -1.22
C GLY A 241 -3.95 -3.67 -1.95
N SER A 242 -3.60 -2.49 -1.45
CA SER A 242 -4.08 -1.20 -1.99
C SER A 242 -3.30 -0.73 -3.21
N LEU A 243 -2.16 -1.37 -3.51
CA LEU A 243 -1.29 -1.07 -4.63
C LEU A 243 -1.05 -2.35 -5.43
N ASP A 244 -0.95 -2.20 -6.75
CA ASP A 244 -0.47 -3.27 -7.62
C ASP A 244 0.97 -3.62 -7.26
N TYR A 245 1.27 -4.92 -7.16
CA TYR A 245 2.63 -5.37 -6.88
C TYR A 245 3.56 -4.92 -8.01
N PRO A 246 4.61 -4.13 -7.72
CA PRO A 246 5.32 -3.35 -8.73
C PRO A 246 6.20 -4.24 -9.60
N THR A 247 5.63 -4.63 -10.72
CA THR A 247 6.22 -5.49 -11.74
C THR A 247 5.92 -4.91 -13.12
N GLY A 248 6.73 -5.25 -14.13
CA GLY A 248 6.52 -4.77 -15.50
C GLY A 248 6.49 -3.25 -15.60
N GLN A 249 5.43 -2.69 -16.21
CA GLN A 249 5.29 -1.25 -16.40
C GLN A 249 5.12 -0.46 -15.09
N VAL A 250 4.60 -1.09 -14.02
CA VAL A 250 4.41 -0.45 -12.71
C VAL A 250 5.74 -0.05 -12.09
N LEU A 251 6.86 -0.71 -12.48
CA LEU A 251 8.20 -0.34 -12.02
C LEU A 251 8.61 1.10 -12.41
N ASN A 252 8.02 1.65 -13.46
CA ASN A 252 8.31 3.01 -13.92
C ASN A 252 7.46 4.07 -13.20
N GLN A 253 6.48 3.66 -12.40
CA GLN A 253 5.64 4.58 -11.62
C GLN A 253 6.37 5.02 -10.34
N LYS A 254 6.06 6.24 -9.89
CA LYS A 254 6.57 6.77 -8.62
C LYS A 254 6.07 5.95 -7.44
N VAL A 255 6.90 5.81 -6.42
CA VAL A 255 6.53 5.13 -5.18
C VAL A 255 5.46 5.95 -4.46
N SER A 256 4.39 5.27 -4.05
CA SER A 256 3.23 5.86 -3.36
C SER A 256 2.92 5.09 -2.08
N THR A 257 2.32 5.77 -1.10
CA THR A 257 1.91 5.15 0.17
C THR A 257 0.89 4.05 -0.10
N GLY A 258 1.05 2.90 0.56
CA GLY A 258 0.09 1.81 0.44
C GLY A 258 0.49 0.54 1.18
N ILE A 259 -0.33 -0.48 1.00
CA ILE A 259 -0.22 -1.76 1.69
C ILE A 259 -0.05 -2.88 0.66
N PHE A 260 0.97 -3.71 0.86
CA PHE A 260 1.12 -5.00 0.21
C PHE A 260 0.82 -6.11 1.23
N LEU A 261 -0.16 -6.93 0.91
CA LEU A 261 -0.61 -8.06 1.70
C LEU A 261 -0.16 -9.35 1.03
N ALA A 262 0.74 -10.09 1.68
CA ALA A 262 1.11 -11.43 1.26
C ALA A 262 0.00 -12.41 1.61
N LYS A 263 -0.54 -13.07 0.59
CA LYS A 263 -1.56 -14.11 0.75
C LYS A 263 -0.89 -15.47 0.79
N PHE A 264 -1.15 -16.22 1.85
CA PHE A 264 -0.74 -17.61 2.00
C PHE A 264 -1.94 -18.55 1.92
N GLY A 265 -1.69 -19.83 1.68
CA GLY A 265 -2.71 -20.85 1.71
C GLY A 265 -2.18 -22.26 1.85
N LEU A 266 -3.11 -23.19 2.01
CA LEU A 266 -2.82 -24.59 2.23
C LEU A 266 -2.25 -25.25 0.96
N LYS A 267 -1.23 -26.08 1.17
CA LYS A 267 -0.51 -26.87 0.16
C LYS A 267 -0.92 -28.36 0.18
N ARG A 268 -1.85 -28.76 1.04
CA ARG A 268 -2.28 -30.16 1.20
C ARG A 268 -3.00 -30.71 -0.05
N PRO A 269 -3.00 -32.03 -0.28
CA PRO A 269 -3.65 -32.63 -1.46
C PRO A 269 -5.14 -32.34 -1.57
N ILE A 270 -5.88 -32.23 -0.46
CA ILE A 270 -7.32 -31.95 -0.45
C ILE A 270 -7.65 -30.84 0.55
N ILE A 271 -8.39 -29.82 0.08
CA ILE A 271 -8.84 -28.72 0.95
C ILE A 271 -10.02 -29.14 1.80
N GLY A 272 -10.95 -29.90 1.24
CA GLY A 272 -12.12 -30.38 1.98
C GLY A 272 -13.17 -30.96 1.03
N ALA A 273 -14.13 -31.64 1.64
CA ALA A 273 -15.33 -32.14 0.97
C ALA A 273 -16.52 -31.21 1.26
N TYR A 274 -17.49 -31.20 0.35
CA TYR A 274 -18.75 -30.50 0.52
C TYR A 274 -19.87 -31.21 -0.26
N VAL A 275 -21.11 -30.97 0.15
CA VAL A 275 -22.29 -31.38 -0.62
C VAL A 275 -22.60 -30.27 -1.62
N PRO A 276 -22.60 -30.54 -2.94
CA PRO A 276 -22.97 -29.53 -3.93
C PRO A 276 -24.36 -28.96 -3.68
N SER A 277 -24.53 -27.65 -3.83
CA SER A 277 -25.84 -26.99 -3.67
C SER A 277 -26.81 -27.34 -4.80
N ASN A 278 -26.27 -27.65 -6.00
CA ASN A 278 -27.03 -28.13 -7.15
C ASN A 278 -26.46 -29.48 -7.63
N SER A 279 -27.20 -30.56 -7.35
CA SER A 279 -26.82 -31.93 -7.74
C SER A 279 -26.80 -32.18 -9.26
N GLU A 280 -27.44 -31.33 -10.07
CA GLU A 280 -27.38 -31.42 -11.53
C GLU A 280 -26.13 -30.74 -12.10
N LYS A 281 -25.49 -29.85 -11.34
CA LYS A 281 -24.27 -29.14 -11.72
C LYS A 281 -23.21 -29.20 -10.61
N PRO A 282 -22.79 -30.40 -10.17
CA PRO A 282 -21.95 -30.55 -8.98
C PRO A 282 -20.50 -30.10 -9.15
N LEU A 283 -20.09 -29.75 -10.38
CA LEU A 283 -18.77 -29.21 -10.71
C LEU A 283 -18.76 -27.67 -10.83
N ASP A 284 -19.87 -26.98 -10.52
CA ASP A 284 -19.94 -25.53 -10.62
C ASP A 284 -18.87 -24.88 -9.74
N SER A 285 -17.95 -24.16 -10.39
CA SER A 285 -16.86 -23.49 -9.69
C SER A 285 -17.33 -22.37 -8.75
N SER A 286 -18.56 -21.89 -8.93
CA SER A 286 -19.22 -20.84 -8.16
C SER A 286 -20.23 -21.37 -7.12
N ASP A 287 -20.27 -22.69 -6.89
CA ASP A 287 -21.11 -23.29 -5.85
C ASP A 287 -20.83 -22.65 -4.48
N THR A 288 -21.88 -22.18 -3.81
CA THR A 288 -21.79 -21.53 -2.50
C THR A 288 -21.28 -22.44 -1.39
N ASN A 289 -21.46 -23.77 -1.54
CA ASN A 289 -20.98 -24.75 -0.57
C ASN A 289 -19.51 -25.13 -0.80
N ARG A 290 -18.92 -24.73 -1.94
CA ARG A 290 -17.51 -25.00 -2.22
C ARG A 290 -16.63 -24.23 -1.23
N PRO A 291 -15.61 -24.87 -0.63
CA PRO A 291 -14.61 -24.17 0.19
C PRO A 291 -14.10 -22.92 -0.51
N HIS A 292 -14.27 -21.75 0.11
CA HIS A 292 -13.91 -20.49 -0.54
C HIS A 292 -12.39 -20.27 -0.51
N THR A 293 -11.82 -19.79 -1.62
CA THR A 293 -10.36 -19.57 -1.78
C THR A 293 -9.79 -18.47 -0.87
N ASN A 294 -10.66 -17.63 -0.30
CA ASN A 294 -10.35 -16.61 0.71
C ASN A 294 -10.87 -17.01 2.10
N SER A 295 -11.14 -18.29 2.35
CA SER A 295 -11.52 -18.77 3.68
C SER A 295 -10.48 -18.31 4.70
N VAL A 296 -10.95 -17.80 5.85
CA VAL A 296 -10.08 -17.37 6.95
C VAL A 296 -9.30 -18.55 7.51
N THR A 297 -9.94 -19.73 7.60
CA THR A 297 -9.37 -20.92 8.23
C THR A 297 -8.65 -21.85 7.27
N ALA A 298 -9.03 -21.85 5.98
CA ALA A 298 -8.47 -22.74 4.96
C ALA A 298 -8.31 -22.06 3.59
N PRO A 299 -7.55 -20.95 3.48
CA PRO A 299 -7.30 -20.30 2.19
C PRO A 299 -6.45 -21.20 1.30
N TYR A 300 -6.60 -21.09 -0.02
CA TYR A 300 -5.82 -21.88 -0.98
C TYR A 300 -5.77 -21.22 -2.36
N ASP A 301 -4.80 -21.63 -3.19
CA ASP A 301 -4.64 -21.13 -4.56
C ASP A 301 -5.60 -21.84 -5.53
N LYS A 302 -6.67 -21.17 -5.95
CA LYS A 302 -7.66 -21.74 -6.88
C LYS A 302 -7.04 -22.36 -8.14
N ASN A 303 -5.92 -21.83 -8.62
CA ASN A 303 -5.30 -22.28 -9.88
C ASN A 303 -4.60 -23.63 -9.73
N LYS A 304 -4.28 -24.03 -8.50
CA LYS A 304 -3.61 -25.30 -8.17
C LYS A 304 -4.59 -26.41 -7.79
N TYR A 305 -5.89 -26.16 -7.74
CA TYR A 305 -6.90 -27.15 -7.35
C TYR A 305 -7.97 -27.33 -8.44
N ILE A 306 -8.63 -28.48 -8.40
CA ILE A 306 -9.73 -28.92 -9.26
C ILE A 306 -10.86 -29.47 -8.38
N THR A 307 -12.07 -29.57 -8.93
CA THR A 307 -13.18 -30.23 -8.22
C THR A 307 -13.35 -31.67 -8.70
N ILE A 308 -13.49 -32.60 -7.77
CA ILE A 308 -13.82 -34.00 -8.04
C ILE A 308 -15.17 -34.28 -7.41
N VAL A 309 -16.09 -34.93 -8.12
CA VAL A 309 -17.38 -35.34 -7.55
C VAL A 309 -17.43 -36.84 -7.51
N ILE A 310 -17.84 -37.38 -6.38
CA ILE A 310 -18.23 -38.78 -6.23
C ILE A 310 -19.75 -38.82 -6.20
N ASP A 311 -20.34 -39.62 -7.09
CA ASP A 311 -21.78 -39.82 -7.19
C ASP A 311 -22.10 -41.29 -6.90
N ALA A 312 -22.90 -41.54 -5.86
CA ALA A 312 -23.36 -42.88 -5.52
C ALA A 312 -24.17 -43.57 -6.64
N GLY A 313 -24.70 -42.79 -7.58
CA GLY A 313 -25.65 -43.27 -8.57
C GLY A 313 -27.09 -43.30 -8.03
N PRO A 314 -28.02 -43.93 -8.77
CA PRO A 314 -29.45 -43.88 -8.45
C PRO A 314 -29.89 -44.79 -7.30
N HIS A 315 -29.08 -45.78 -6.91
CA HIS A 315 -29.47 -46.84 -5.97
C HIS A 315 -28.56 -46.92 -4.74
N ALA A 316 -27.94 -45.79 -4.38
CA ALA A 316 -27.10 -45.70 -3.19
C ALA A 316 -27.00 -44.26 -2.69
N HIS A 317 -26.58 -44.13 -1.43
CA HIS A 317 -26.10 -42.89 -0.85
C HIS A 317 -24.64 -43.04 -0.43
N LEU A 318 -23.91 -41.94 -0.39
CA LEU A 318 -22.59 -41.83 0.24
C LEU A 318 -22.77 -41.36 1.68
N ARG A 319 -21.91 -41.84 2.57
CA ARG A 319 -21.72 -41.26 3.90
C ARG A 319 -20.29 -40.82 4.10
N TYR A 320 -20.11 -39.55 4.47
CA TYR A 320 -18.81 -38.97 4.79
C TYR A 320 -18.96 -37.97 5.93
N ASN A 321 -18.09 -38.05 6.95
CA ASN A 321 -18.13 -37.21 8.16
C ASN A 321 -19.53 -37.08 8.78
N GLY A 322 -20.26 -38.20 8.86
CA GLY A 322 -21.61 -38.26 9.45
C GLY A 322 -22.74 -37.73 8.57
N GLN A 323 -22.45 -37.16 7.39
CA GLN A 323 -23.46 -36.69 6.45
C GLN A 323 -23.79 -37.79 5.43
N ASN A 324 -25.08 -37.99 5.15
CA ASN A 324 -25.55 -38.85 4.07
C ASN A 324 -25.97 -37.97 2.88
N ASN A 325 -25.40 -38.22 1.70
CA ASN A 325 -25.81 -37.55 0.48
C ASN A 325 -25.58 -38.43 -0.74
N ARG A 326 -26.27 -38.17 -1.84
CA ARG A 326 -26.01 -38.89 -3.10
C ARG A 326 -24.65 -38.50 -3.70
N GLN A 327 -24.24 -37.25 -3.53
CA GLN A 327 -23.00 -36.73 -4.09
C GLN A 327 -22.16 -36.01 -3.03
N PHE A 328 -20.84 -36.23 -3.10
CA PHE A 328 -19.86 -35.41 -2.40
C PHE A 328 -18.86 -34.85 -3.40
N ALA A 329 -18.58 -33.56 -3.31
CA ALA A 329 -17.54 -32.89 -4.07
C ALA A 329 -16.31 -32.66 -3.18
N PHE A 330 -15.12 -32.77 -3.77
CA PHE A 330 -13.83 -32.60 -3.12
C PHE A 330 -13.01 -31.57 -3.88
N VAL A 331 -12.41 -30.61 -3.17
CA VAL A 331 -11.44 -29.68 -3.76
C VAL A 331 -10.05 -30.29 -3.65
N VAL A 332 -9.53 -30.77 -4.77
CA VAL A 332 -8.31 -31.59 -4.85
C VAL A 332 -7.20 -30.85 -5.59
N ARG A 333 -5.98 -30.92 -5.08
CA ARG A 333 -4.81 -30.31 -5.70
C ARG A 333 -4.52 -30.99 -7.04
N LYS A 334 -4.24 -30.22 -8.07
CA LYS A 334 -3.79 -30.72 -9.38
C LYS A 334 -2.55 -31.59 -9.18
N ARG A 335 -2.42 -32.63 -10.01
CA ARG A 335 -1.36 -33.66 -9.94
C ARG A 335 -1.41 -34.58 -8.72
N THR A 336 -2.45 -34.47 -7.88
CA THR A 336 -2.71 -35.50 -6.86
C THR A 336 -2.91 -36.84 -7.56
N LYS A 337 -2.20 -37.85 -7.07
CA LYS A 337 -2.27 -39.22 -7.59
C LYS A 337 -3.53 -39.92 -7.10
N ARG A 338 -4.05 -40.87 -7.89
CA ARG A 338 -5.25 -41.64 -7.54
C ARG A 338 -5.07 -42.44 -6.26
N ASP A 339 -3.88 -42.97 -6.00
CA ASP A 339 -3.54 -43.64 -4.72
C ASP A 339 -3.80 -42.74 -3.50
N THR A 340 -3.40 -41.47 -3.59
CA THR A 340 -3.47 -40.47 -2.53
C THR A 340 -4.92 -40.09 -2.27
N PHE A 341 -5.70 -39.94 -3.35
CA PHE A 341 -7.12 -39.68 -3.25
C PHE A 341 -7.92 -40.89 -2.76
N ALA A 342 -7.52 -42.12 -3.14
CA ALA A 342 -8.17 -43.35 -2.69
C ALA A 342 -8.07 -43.55 -1.18
N GLY A 343 -7.00 -43.08 -0.53
CA GLY A 343 -6.92 -43.04 0.93
C GLY A 343 -8.07 -42.26 1.59
N ILE A 344 -8.57 -41.20 0.94
CA ILE A 344 -9.73 -40.45 1.43
C ILE A 344 -11.05 -41.15 1.12
N MET A 345 -11.11 -41.87 0.00
CA MET A 345 -12.26 -42.71 -0.32
C MET A 345 -12.50 -43.80 0.72
N ALA A 346 -11.47 -44.25 1.46
CA ALA A 346 -11.66 -45.19 2.57
C ALA A 346 -12.61 -44.65 3.66
N GLY A 347 -12.68 -43.33 3.85
CA GLY A 347 -13.62 -42.68 4.76
C GLY A 347 -15.01 -42.44 4.17
N VAL A 348 -15.22 -42.71 2.87
CA VAL A 348 -16.50 -42.53 2.18
C VAL A 348 -17.22 -43.87 2.10
N GLN A 349 -18.27 -44.05 2.90
CA GLN A 349 -19.05 -45.29 2.87
C GLN A 349 -20.11 -45.24 1.78
N ILE A 350 -20.22 -46.32 0.99
CA ILE A 350 -21.32 -46.50 0.03
C ILE A 350 -22.44 -47.27 0.73
N LEU A 351 -23.64 -46.69 0.75
CA LEU A 351 -24.85 -47.24 1.36
C LEU A 351 -25.82 -47.61 0.24
N PRO A 352 -25.74 -48.84 -0.31
CA PRO A 352 -26.69 -49.28 -1.33
C PRO A 352 -28.10 -49.40 -0.76
N GLU A 353 -29.08 -49.14 -1.62
CA GLU A 353 -30.49 -49.43 -1.34
C GLU A 353 -30.73 -50.95 -1.26
N GLU A 354 -31.85 -51.34 -0.65
CA GLU A 354 -32.26 -52.74 -0.60
C GLU A 354 -32.34 -53.35 -2.02
N GLY A 355 -31.76 -54.53 -2.21
CA GLY A 355 -31.66 -55.19 -3.51
C GLY A 355 -30.42 -54.82 -4.33
N TYR A 356 -29.54 -53.94 -3.83
CA TYR A 356 -28.29 -53.55 -4.49
C TYR A 356 -27.06 -53.83 -3.61
N VAL A 357 -25.89 -53.97 -4.26
CA VAL A 357 -24.61 -54.23 -3.61
C VAL A 357 -23.55 -53.30 -4.17
N ALA A 358 -22.77 -52.68 -3.30
CA ALA A 358 -21.61 -51.87 -3.69
C ALA A 358 -20.43 -52.77 -4.03
N ARG A 359 -19.78 -52.53 -5.19
CA ARG A 359 -18.55 -53.19 -5.64
C ARG A 359 -17.30 -52.32 -5.44
N GLY A 360 -17.44 -51.23 -4.68
CA GLY A 360 -16.37 -50.32 -4.31
C GLY A 360 -16.24 -49.11 -5.24
N HIS A 361 -15.26 -48.27 -4.90
CA HIS A 361 -15.02 -46.99 -5.56
C HIS A 361 -14.47 -47.14 -6.96
N HIS A 362 -15.19 -46.63 -7.97
CA HIS A 362 -14.73 -46.66 -9.37
C HIS A 362 -13.33 -46.06 -9.53
N ILE A 363 -13.03 -45.01 -8.75
CA ILE A 363 -11.71 -44.37 -8.77
C ILE A 363 -10.61 -45.25 -8.19
N ALA A 364 -10.92 -46.10 -7.21
CA ALA A 364 -10.00 -47.05 -6.58
C ALA A 364 -9.82 -48.34 -7.40
N LEU A 365 -10.69 -48.60 -8.38
CA LEU A 365 -10.64 -49.77 -9.28
C LEU A 365 -9.80 -49.53 -10.54
N SER A 366 -9.03 -48.45 -10.59
CA SER A 366 -8.35 -47.96 -11.79
C SER A 366 -6.83 -47.81 -11.59
N ASN A 367 -6.07 -47.39 -12.61
CA ASN A 367 -4.62 -47.25 -12.51
C ASN A 367 -4.21 -46.20 -11.45
N MET A 368 -3.80 -46.68 -10.28
CA MET A 368 -3.55 -45.87 -9.07
C MET A 368 -2.39 -44.87 -9.21
N SER A 369 -1.50 -45.08 -10.19
CA SER A 369 -0.35 -44.20 -10.48
C SER A 369 -0.71 -42.95 -11.30
N GLU A 370 -1.92 -42.89 -11.85
CA GLU A 370 -2.38 -41.77 -12.66
C GLU A 370 -2.80 -40.57 -11.81
N GLU A 371 -2.74 -39.39 -12.41
CA GLU A 371 -3.27 -38.17 -11.81
C GLU A 371 -4.81 -38.19 -11.85
N ILE A 372 -5.42 -37.73 -10.76
CA ILE A 372 -6.86 -37.50 -10.72
C ILE A 372 -7.22 -36.29 -11.57
N LYS A 373 -8.33 -36.37 -12.31
CA LYS A 373 -8.79 -35.33 -13.25
C LYS A 373 -10.14 -34.80 -12.80
N GLU A 374 -10.40 -33.53 -13.06
CA GLU A 374 -11.71 -32.93 -12.81
C GLU A 374 -12.80 -33.75 -13.48
N GLY A 375 -13.87 -34.05 -12.74
CA GLY A 375 -14.92 -34.92 -13.24
C GLY A 375 -15.84 -35.48 -12.16
N ILE A 376 -16.89 -36.13 -12.64
CA ILE A 376 -17.82 -36.90 -11.83
C ILE A 376 -17.44 -38.38 -11.96
N TYR A 377 -17.23 -39.04 -10.84
CA TYR A 377 -16.89 -40.45 -10.73
C TYR A 377 -18.07 -41.17 -10.09
N GLN A 378 -18.70 -42.06 -10.84
CA GLN A 378 -19.84 -42.83 -10.36
C GLN A 378 -19.38 -44.07 -9.62
N GLU A 379 -20.00 -44.33 -8.48
CA GLU A 379 -19.79 -45.54 -7.70
C GLU A 379 -20.33 -46.79 -8.40
N ASN A 380 -19.68 -47.93 -8.16
CA ASN A 380 -20.09 -49.19 -8.78
C ASN A 380 -21.11 -49.91 -7.89
N VAL A 381 -22.39 -49.68 -8.15
CA VAL A 381 -23.53 -50.29 -7.43
C VAL A 381 -24.34 -51.14 -8.40
N VAL A 382 -24.51 -52.43 -8.10
CA VAL A 382 -25.22 -53.37 -8.98
C VAL A 382 -26.36 -54.07 -8.25
N ALA A 383 -27.39 -54.47 -8.98
CA ALA A 383 -28.46 -55.30 -8.43
C ALA A 383 -27.90 -56.63 -7.89
N ALA A 384 -28.38 -57.06 -6.73
CA ALA A 384 -27.92 -58.26 -6.04
C ALA A 384 -28.06 -59.53 -6.91
N ASP A 385 -29.06 -59.61 -7.77
CA ASP A 385 -29.30 -60.76 -8.66
C ASP A 385 -28.30 -60.82 -9.83
N ALA A 386 -27.72 -59.68 -10.23
CA ALA A 386 -26.62 -59.63 -11.19
C ALA A 386 -25.25 -59.92 -10.54
N ALA A 387 -25.23 -60.22 -9.23
CA ALA A 387 -24.02 -60.52 -8.48
C ALA A 387 -23.58 -61.99 -8.51
N ASN A 388 -24.29 -62.91 -9.20
CA ASN A 388 -23.80 -64.29 -9.40
C ASN A 388 -24.37 -65.02 -10.64
N PRO A 389 -23.52 -65.73 -11.42
CA PRO A 389 -23.53 -67.19 -11.28
C PRO A 389 -22.10 -67.79 -11.30
N ASN A 390 -21.49 -68.03 -10.14
CA ASN A 390 -21.07 -69.37 -9.67
C ASN A 390 -20.45 -69.29 -8.25
N PRO A 391 -20.70 -70.27 -7.35
CA PRO A 391 -20.14 -70.29 -6.01
C PRO A 391 -18.78 -70.99 -6.02
N ASP A 392 -17.69 -70.22 -5.96
CA ASP A 392 -16.42 -70.74 -5.46
C ASP A 392 -15.50 -69.60 -5.02
N SER A 393 -15.82 -69.05 -3.85
CA SER A 393 -14.79 -68.63 -2.88
C SER A 393 -15.49 -68.28 -1.57
N SER A 394 -15.80 -69.33 -0.82
CA SER A 394 -15.75 -69.26 0.63
C SER A 394 -14.33 -68.91 1.06
N LYS A 395 -14.02 -67.60 1.07
CA LYS A 395 -13.08 -66.99 2.00
C LYS A 395 -13.68 -65.66 2.41
N GLN A 396 -14.44 -65.70 3.49
CA GLN A 396 -14.37 -64.63 4.48
C GLN A 396 -12.89 -64.48 4.82
N ALA A 397 -12.22 -63.49 4.22
CA ALA A 397 -11.05 -62.90 4.83
C ALA A 397 -11.58 -61.83 5.78
N THR A 398 -11.96 -62.28 6.97
CA THR A 398 -11.75 -61.51 8.19
C THR A 398 -10.25 -61.26 8.31
N ASP A 399 -9.76 -60.20 7.66
CA ASP A 399 -8.48 -59.56 7.95
C ASP A 399 -8.75 -58.05 7.97
N GLN A 400 -9.62 -57.64 8.91
CA GLN A 400 -9.54 -56.30 9.50
C GLN A 400 -8.51 -56.39 10.63
N ASP A 401 -7.24 -56.42 10.28
CA ASP A 401 -6.17 -56.16 11.24
C ASP A 401 -5.04 -55.43 10.52
N GLY A 402 -4.82 -54.20 10.98
CA GLY A 402 -3.87 -53.25 10.42
C GLY A 402 -4.57 -52.06 9.78
N TRP A 403 -3.99 -50.88 10.02
CA TRP A 403 -4.21 -49.63 9.31
C TRP A 403 -5.07 -48.58 10.03
N ILE A 404 -4.33 -47.88 10.91
CA ILE A 404 -4.39 -46.46 11.30
C ILE A 404 -5.68 -45.98 11.97
N ASN A 405 -5.56 -45.73 13.28
CA ASN A 405 -6.55 -45.00 14.08
C ASN A 405 -6.77 -43.59 13.53
N ASP A 406 -8.00 -43.10 13.63
CA ASP A 406 -8.48 -41.78 13.19
C ASP A 406 -7.70 -40.56 13.76
N ASP A 407 -6.75 -40.77 14.66
CA ASP A 407 -5.90 -39.73 15.24
C ASP A 407 -4.70 -39.32 14.34
N GLU A 408 -4.36 -40.06 13.29
CA GLU A 408 -3.22 -39.72 12.41
C GLU A 408 -3.57 -38.72 11.28
N LEU A 409 -4.83 -38.28 11.19
CA LEU A 409 -5.29 -37.22 10.29
C LEU A 409 -5.26 -35.81 10.93
N LEU A 410 -4.92 -35.73 12.22
CA LEU A 410 -4.69 -34.49 12.96
C LEU A 410 -3.38 -34.62 13.73
N GLY A 411 -2.31 -34.00 13.21
CA GLY A 411 -1.00 -34.04 13.85
C GLY A 411 -1.03 -33.47 15.27
N THR A 412 -0.97 -34.35 16.27
CA THR A 412 -0.63 -34.01 17.65
C THR A 412 0.50 -34.91 18.12
N SER A 413 1.63 -34.31 18.48
CA SER A 413 2.74 -34.97 19.14
C SER A 413 2.29 -35.54 20.48
N THR A 414 2.49 -36.84 20.70
CA THR A 414 2.42 -37.44 22.04
C THR A 414 3.83 -37.72 22.59
N GLY A 415 4.06 -37.23 23.80
CA GLY A 415 4.96 -37.78 24.81
C GLY A 415 4.61 -37.06 26.13
N GLU A 416 4.22 -37.69 27.23
CA GLU A 416 4.20 -39.09 27.64
C GLU A 416 2.97 -39.34 28.54
N SER A 417 2.46 -40.57 28.57
CA SER A 417 1.52 -41.05 29.58
C SER A 417 2.26 -41.77 30.71
N GLN A 418 2.01 -41.36 31.95
CA GLN A 418 1.98 -42.26 33.12
C GLN A 418 0.57 -42.25 33.71
N LYS A 419 -0.08 -43.42 33.77
CA LYS A 419 -1.34 -43.70 34.49
C LYS A 419 -1.00 -44.16 35.94
N PRO A 420 -1.98 -44.33 36.86
CA PRO A 420 -3.25 -43.61 37.07
C PRO A 420 -3.49 -43.26 38.56
N GLN A 421 -4.38 -42.32 38.87
CA GLN A 421 -5.18 -42.44 40.11
C GLN A 421 -6.52 -41.70 39.99
N THR A 422 -7.58 -42.45 40.24
CA THR A 422 -8.95 -42.00 40.53
C THR A 422 -8.96 -40.99 41.66
N ASP A 423 -9.67 -39.86 41.47
CA ASP A 423 -10.66 -39.41 42.44
C ASP A 423 -11.64 -38.39 41.82
N LYS A 424 -12.86 -38.43 42.36
CA LYS A 424 -14.04 -37.62 42.07
C LYS A 424 -13.76 -36.13 42.27
N ASP A 425 -14.20 -35.26 41.37
CA ASP A 425 -15.29 -34.33 41.69
C ASP A 425 -15.81 -33.61 40.44
N SER A 426 -17.12 -33.35 40.46
CA SER A 426 -17.84 -32.62 39.43
C SER A 426 -17.58 -31.12 39.53
N THR A 427 -17.33 -30.45 38.40
CA THR A 427 -17.85 -29.09 38.14
C THR A 427 -17.73 -28.75 36.65
N GLU A 428 -18.87 -28.52 36.01
CA GLU A 428 -18.95 -27.92 34.67
C GLU A 428 -18.37 -26.49 34.68
N PRO A 429 -17.73 -25.99 33.62
CA PRO A 429 -17.58 -24.57 33.40
C PRO A 429 -18.60 -24.04 32.40
N ASN A 430 -19.42 -23.15 32.95
CA ASN A 430 -20.17 -22.05 32.34
C ASN A 430 -19.76 -21.63 30.93
N TRP A 431 -20.76 -21.59 30.06
CA TRP A 431 -20.79 -20.76 28.87
C TRP A 431 -20.82 -19.28 29.28
N ILE A 432 -19.83 -18.50 28.87
CA ILE A 432 -19.95 -17.04 28.80
C ILE A 432 -20.07 -16.66 27.33
N SER A 433 -21.19 -16.00 27.07
CA SER A 433 -21.73 -15.51 25.82
C SER A 433 -20.93 -14.34 25.22
N ASP A 434 -21.06 -14.20 23.90
CA ASP A 434 -20.69 -13.05 23.09
C ASP A 434 -21.33 -11.75 23.61
N ASP A 435 -20.62 -10.96 24.39
CA ASP A 435 -20.84 -9.51 24.58
C ASP A 435 -19.76 -8.92 25.51
N GLU A 436 -18.52 -8.76 25.03
CA GLU A 436 -17.55 -7.80 25.59
C GLU A 436 -16.32 -7.63 24.69
N LEU A 437 -16.47 -6.88 23.59
CA LEU A 437 -15.33 -6.36 22.83
C LEU A 437 -15.56 -4.90 22.45
N LEU A 438 -15.69 -4.02 23.45
CA LEU A 438 -15.51 -2.57 23.29
C LEU A 438 -15.04 -1.92 24.61
N ALA A 439 -13.72 -1.75 24.77
CA ALA A 439 -13.06 -0.55 25.32
C ALA A 439 -11.53 -0.74 25.34
N PRO A 440 -10.72 0.26 24.96
CA PRO A 440 -9.29 0.27 25.25
C PRO A 440 -9.08 0.71 26.71
N ASP A 441 -8.32 -0.06 27.48
CA ASP A 441 -7.96 0.28 28.86
C ASP A 441 -6.69 1.13 28.85
N ASP A 442 -6.84 2.37 29.33
CA ASP A 442 -5.77 3.29 29.68
C ASP A 442 -5.06 2.79 30.94
N ASN A 443 -3.81 2.35 30.84
CA ASN A 443 -2.91 2.32 32.01
C ASN A 443 -1.42 2.41 31.60
N LEU A 444 -0.89 3.62 31.71
CA LEU A 444 0.53 3.94 31.87
C LEU A 444 1.06 3.42 33.22
N PRO A 445 2.37 3.15 33.31
CA PRO A 445 3.11 3.58 34.49
C PRO A 445 4.30 4.48 34.15
N THR A 446 4.43 5.48 35.04
CA THR A 446 5.32 6.64 35.09
C THR A 446 6.74 6.28 35.54
N GLU A 447 7.71 7.03 34.99
CA GLU A 447 9.06 7.43 35.46
C GLU A 447 9.92 6.53 36.36
N GLY A 448 11.17 6.35 35.93
CA GLY A 448 12.30 5.89 36.74
C GLY A 448 13.65 6.17 36.08
N THR A 449 14.21 7.34 36.38
CA THR A 449 15.56 7.84 36.06
C THR A 449 16.69 6.86 36.43
N LEU A 450 17.65 6.56 35.55
CA LEU A 450 19.06 6.33 35.89
C LEU A 450 20.02 6.57 34.70
N LEU A 451 21.13 7.27 35.00
CA LEU A 451 22.25 7.70 34.16
C LEU A 451 23.07 6.56 33.50
N PRO A 452 23.92 6.88 32.50
CA PRO A 452 24.64 5.90 31.70
C PRO A 452 25.97 5.47 32.35
N THR A 453 26.23 4.16 32.37
CA THR A 453 27.55 3.59 32.64
C THR A 453 28.27 3.30 31.33
N GLN A 454 29.48 3.87 31.18
CA GLN A 454 30.46 3.52 30.16
C GLN A 454 30.84 2.03 30.24
N PRO A 455 31.11 1.36 29.11
CA PRO A 455 31.87 0.12 29.14
C PRO A 455 33.38 0.41 29.13
N SER A 456 34.02 -0.12 30.16
CA SER A 456 35.47 -0.28 30.31
C SER A 456 36.00 -1.34 29.34
N SER A 457 37.19 -1.06 28.82
CA SER A 457 38.09 -1.93 28.07
C SER A 457 38.46 -3.20 28.82
N THR A 458 38.45 -4.36 28.15
CA THR A 458 39.53 -5.35 28.30
C THR A 458 39.64 -6.21 27.04
N GLU A 459 40.88 -6.35 26.60
CA GLU A 459 41.38 -7.18 25.50
C GLU A 459 41.18 -8.68 25.78
N GLU A 460 40.93 -9.47 24.72
CA GLU A 460 41.58 -10.78 24.60
C GLU A 460 41.71 -11.19 23.12
N GLU A 461 42.93 -11.59 22.77
CA GLU A 461 43.39 -12.01 21.45
C GLU A 461 42.72 -13.32 20.98
N THR A 462 42.53 -13.51 19.68
CA THR A 462 43.40 -14.40 18.86
C THR A 462 42.85 -14.70 17.46
N SER A 463 43.77 -14.61 16.50
CA SER A 463 43.87 -15.40 15.26
C SER A 463 42.90 -15.19 14.09
N LYS A 464 43.38 -14.46 13.07
CA LYS A 464 43.03 -14.65 11.64
C LYS A 464 44.25 -15.22 10.90
N PRO A 465 44.10 -16.14 9.94
CA PRO A 465 45.11 -16.38 8.93
C PRO A 465 44.91 -15.46 7.71
N LYS A 466 46.05 -14.98 7.21
CA LYS A 466 46.27 -14.25 5.95
C LYS A 466 45.68 -14.98 4.74
N LYS A 467 45.20 -14.22 3.76
CA LYS A 467 45.33 -14.59 2.35
C LYS A 467 45.58 -13.37 1.47
N GLU A 468 46.44 -13.59 0.49
CA GLU A 468 47.21 -12.65 -0.30
C GLU A 468 46.38 -11.82 -1.30
N ILE A 469 46.84 -10.60 -1.54
CA ILE A 469 46.49 -9.78 -2.70
C ILE A 469 47.70 -9.87 -3.66
N PRO A 470 47.53 -10.22 -4.94
CA PRO A 470 48.51 -9.90 -5.95
C PRO A 470 48.18 -8.54 -6.58
N SER A 471 49.23 -7.72 -6.60
CA SER A 471 49.40 -6.49 -7.36
C SER A 471 49.28 -6.71 -8.87
N GLU A 472 48.61 -5.80 -9.57
CA GLU A 472 48.85 -5.57 -10.98
C GLU A 472 49.04 -4.06 -11.23
N LYS A 473 50.18 -3.76 -11.86
CA LYS A 473 50.58 -2.44 -12.36
C LYS A 473 49.85 -2.13 -13.67
N VAL A 474 50.11 -0.91 -14.17
CA VAL A 474 50.05 -0.45 -15.58
C VAL A 474 48.79 0.40 -15.86
N TYR A 475 48.78 1.61 -16.45
CA TYR A 475 49.70 2.43 -17.25
C TYR A 475 49.43 3.93 -16.93
N LEU A 476 50.46 4.77 -16.94
CA LEU A 476 50.38 6.24 -17.01
C LEU A 476 50.66 6.67 -18.46
N GLY A 477 49.89 7.63 -18.97
CA GLY A 477 50.07 8.23 -20.29
C GLY A 477 49.23 9.49 -20.47
N ASP A 478 49.85 10.62 -20.13
CA ASP A 478 49.93 11.95 -20.77
C ASP A 478 48.74 12.63 -21.50
N GLU A 479 48.83 13.97 -21.43
CA GLU A 479 48.22 15.05 -22.25
C GLU A 479 46.80 15.52 -21.88
N ALA A 480 46.48 16.82 -21.79
CA ALA A 480 47.20 18.06 -22.08
C ALA A 480 46.65 19.21 -21.22
N GLN A 481 47.53 20.15 -20.88
CA GLN A 481 47.21 21.49 -20.38
C GLN A 481 46.90 22.41 -21.56
N ASP A 482 45.85 23.21 -21.44
CA ASP A 482 45.72 24.50 -22.09
C ASP A 482 44.83 25.37 -21.21
N GLU A 483 45.39 26.45 -20.65
CA GLU A 483 44.83 27.80 -20.80
C GLU A 483 45.73 28.81 -20.09
N ALA A 484 46.18 29.77 -20.89
CA ALA A 484 47.02 30.88 -20.48
C ALA A 484 46.20 32.17 -20.44
N THR A 485 46.63 33.05 -19.52
CA THR A 485 46.63 34.51 -19.63
C THR A 485 45.45 35.27 -19.01
N ILE A 486 45.69 35.69 -17.77
CA ILE A 486 45.16 36.90 -17.13
C ILE A 486 45.87 38.13 -17.74
N PRO A 487 45.18 39.28 -17.86
CA PRO A 487 45.83 40.54 -17.50
C PRO A 487 45.09 41.25 -16.36
N ALA A 488 45.90 41.69 -15.41
CA ALA A 488 45.53 42.54 -14.30
C ALA A 488 45.10 43.94 -14.77
N LYS A 489 44.21 44.58 -14.00
CA LYS A 489 44.32 46.02 -13.75
C LYS A 489 43.79 46.39 -12.37
N ASP A 490 44.64 47.10 -11.66
CA ASP A 490 44.50 47.70 -10.34
C ASP A 490 43.24 48.56 -10.16
N THR A 491 42.65 48.59 -8.97
CA THR A 491 42.91 49.68 -8.00
C THR A 491 41.98 49.61 -6.77
N ASN A 492 42.58 49.99 -5.64
CA ASN A 492 42.02 50.60 -4.45
C ASN A 492 41.45 49.72 -3.33
N ASP A 493 42.37 49.55 -2.39
CA ASP A 493 42.30 49.24 -0.99
C ASP A 493 41.56 50.32 -0.15
N SER A 494 41.02 49.84 0.98
CA SER A 494 40.80 50.54 2.25
C SER A 494 39.74 51.65 2.37
N SER A 495 38.63 51.34 3.04
CA SER A 495 38.35 51.86 4.39
C SER A 495 37.01 51.36 4.95
N ASP A 496 37.09 50.66 6.06
CA ASP A 496 36.07 50.51 7.12
C ASP A 496 36.66 51.25 8.36
N PRO A 497 35.95 51.63 9.46
CA PRO A 497 34.62 51.16 9.86
C PRO A 497 33.72 52.19 10.61
N THR A 498 32.56 51.68 11.07
CA THR A 498 31.75 52.10 12.25
C THR A 498 31.01 53.44 12.26
N THR A 499 29.68 53.39 12.43
CA THR A 499 28.96 53.86 13.65
C THR A 499 27.44 53.67 13.52
N SER A 500 26.85 52.90 14.45
CA SER A 500 25.43 53.06 14.86
C SER A 500 25.33 54.22 15.85
N PRO A 501 24.15 54.87 16.00
CA PRO A 501 23.41 54.60 17.24
C PRO A 501 21.87 54.63 17.14
N LEU A 502 21.27 53.79 17.99
CA LEU A 502 20.10 54.00 18.86
C LEU A 502 18.78 54.52 18.27
N TYR A 503 17.78 53.64 18.23
CA TYR A 503 16.38 54.00 18.45
C TYR A 503 15.96 53.59 19.86
N VAL A 504 15.31 54.53 20.54
CA VAL A 504 14.73 54.42 21.89
C VAL A 504 13.30 53.90 21.74
N GLU A 505 12.96 52.80 22.40
CA GLU A 505 11.57 52.39 22.65
C GLU A 505 11.09 53.07 23.93
N GLU A 506 10.11 53.97 23.81
CA GLU A 506 9.30 54.41 24.95
C GLU A 506 8.16 53.40 25.16
N SER A 507 8.23 52.72 26.29
CA SER A 507 7.15 51.96 26.92
C SER A 507 6.34 52.89 27.82
N ASP A 508 5.02 52.96 27.62
CA ASP A 508 4.09 53.44 28.65
C ASP A 508 2.93 52.45 28.79
N ASP A 509 3.08 51.58 29.78
CA ASP A 509 1.99 50.89 30.47
C ASP A 509 1.46 51.81 31.56
N LEU A 510 0.18 52.19 31.52
CA LEU A 510 -0.60 52.52 32.71
C LEU A 510 -2.06 52.06 32.55
N LEU A 511 -2.34 50.93 33.20
CA LEU A 511 -3.64 50.55 33.78
C LEU A 511 -3.97 51.48 34.97
N PRO A 512 -5.22 51.55 35.50
CA PRO A 512 -6.33 50.59 35.40
C PRO A 512 -7.57 51.04 34.63
#